data_AF-A0A8B9LLT3-F1
#
_entry.id   AF-A0A8B9LLT3-F1
#
_cell.length_a   1.000
_cell.length_b   1.000
_cell.length_c   1.000
_cell.angle_alpha   90.00
_cell.angle_beta   90.00
_cell.angle_gamma   90.00
#
_symmetry.space_group_name_H-M   'P 1'
#
loop_
_entity.id
_entity.type
_entity.pdbx_description
1 polymer ?
#
loop_
_entity_poly.entity_id
_entity_poly.type
_entity_poly.pdbx_seq_one_letter_code
_entity_poly.pdbx_strand_id
1 'polypeptide(L)'
;MMYNFFQSKDADKPGYLSTWPAHASSQTVQQKYPLSGLNRHHGCSDEFGGRATKPRFLEQLQSYLKSELTALDTLSPKLQERKLQVYQEVFDSLIEEFTTYKPLLSTIKNEYDITLAYLQEQIRELKPLRSQLVLLSEQCDKKVLELRKNERAEIRALKQERQHFQQVIEGMREQQRALETQVYHLQEELAAQYLQYRDECDARKLLIAKISSMSYNTEEEPDGDYNEVQSEDPVTVKLALKVCREDLTRAQVELNRLHAEYGEVVPHRDWENLDHMYKENLLQLETLQSDFNQMKSEYDILLDEHRKVSLQKDNLQRELDVFQKASTPRPHWEQCADVLGGRERWSEIFEGQSSKKRLEVLLEELNSMGMEQKDFFPGMVRTHVVNVHFLLLVNLLSTGSVFQ
;
A
#
# COMPACT_ATOMS: atom_id res chain seq x y z
N MET A 1 8.76 -55.91 -31.64
CA MET A 1 8.84 -55.40 -33.02
C MET A 1 9.85 -54.25 -32.99
N MET A 2 11.13 -54.51 -33.22
CA MET A 2 11.84 -54.71 -34.50
C MET A 2 12.25 -53.40 -35.20
N TYR A 3 13.59 -53.19 -35.21
CA TYR A 3 14.50 -52.55 -36.18
C TYR A 3 14.28 -51.07 -36.60
N ASN A 4 15.19 -50.10 -36.40
CA ASN A 4 16.62 -49.89 -36.75
C ASN A 4 16.95 -49.70 -38.25
N PHE A 5 17.76 -48.65 -38.48
CA PHE A 5 18.79 -48.43 -39.53
C PHE A 5 18.30 -47.93 -40.92
N PHE A 6 18.99 -47.07 -41.69
CA PHE A 6 20.33 -46.46 -41.62
C PHE A 6 20.42 -45.26 -42.61
N GLN A 7 21.24 -44.25 -42.25
CA GLN A 7 22.25 -43.51 -43.05
C GLN A 7 22.09 -43.27 -44.57
N SER A 8 22.36 -42.04 -45.00
CA SER A 8 23.60 -41.62 -45.73
C SER A 8 23.51 -40.10 -46.02
N LYS A 9 24.39 -39.20 -45.56
CA LYS A 9 25.78 -38.86 -45.95
C LYS A 9 25.91 -37.96 -47.19
N ASP A 10 26.90 -37.06 -47.09
CA ASP A 10 27.54 -36.16 -48.07
C ASP A 10 26.80 -34.83 -48.36
N ALA A 11 27.28 -33.66 -47.90
CA ALA A 11 28.52 -32.90 -48.15
C ALA A 11 28.27 -31.80 -49.20
N ASP A 12 28.39 -30.52 -48.81
CA ASP A 12 29.23 -29.52 -49.48
C ASP A 12 29.22 -28.15 -48.77
N LYS A 13 30.43 -27.57 -48.65
CA LYS A 13 30.74 -26.16 -48.33
C LYS A 13 30.29 -25.25 -49.52
N PRO A 14 30.24 -23.89 -49.47
CA PRO A 14 31.13 -22.98 -48.71
C PRO A 14 30.50 -21.63 -48.27
N GLY A 15 31.32 -20.73 -47.75
CA GLY A 15 31.06 -19.28 -47.87
C GLY A 15 31.17 -18.48 -46.58
N TYR A 16 32.41 -18.17 -46.16
CA TYR A 16 32.69 -17.08 -45.24
C TYR A 16 32.20 -15.76 -45.87
N LEU A 17 31.25 -15.08 -45.25
CA LEU A 17 30.94 -13.69 -45.53
C LEU A 17 31.04 -12.87 -44.25
N SER A 18 32.04 -11.99 -44.31
CA SER A 18 32.47 -10.97 -43.38
C SER A 18 31.34 -10.22 -42.66
N THR A 19 31.52 -10.09 -41.36
CA THR A 19 30.82 -9.17 -40.45
C THR A 19 31.35 -7.73 -40.62
N TRP A 20 30.44 -6.75 -40.51
CA TRP A 20 30.63 -5.29 -40.26
C TRP A 20 30.65 -4.28 -41.42
N PRO A 21 30.16 -3.02 -41.19
CA PRO A 21 29.56 -2.50 -39.95
C PRO A 21 28.11 -2.00 -40.04
N ALA A 22 27.38 -2.28 -38.96
CA ALA A 22 26.26 -1.49 -38.47
C ALA A 22 26.74 -0.11 -37.97
N HIS A 23 25.81 0.85 -37.90
CA HIS A 23 25.93 2.25 -37.44
C HIS A 23 26.17 3.29 -38.54
N ALA A 24 25.06 3.85 -39.05
CA ALA A 24 24.97 5.27 -39.37
C ALA A 24 23.55 5.74 -39.08
N SER A 25 23.39 6.40 -37.93
CA SER A 25 22.20 7.18 -37.61
C SER A 25 22.00 8.25 -38.69
N SER A 26 20.83 8.24 -39.32
CA SER A 26 20.40 9.28 -40.25
C SER A 26 20.20 10.61 -39.52
N GLN A 27 21.24 11.45 -39.46
CA GLN A 27 21.08 12.90 -39.32
C GLN A 27 21.30 13.55 -40.69
N THR A 28 20.22 14.08 -41.23
CA THR A 28 20.16 14.97 -42.38
C THR A 28 20.91 16.28 -42.12
N VAL A 29 21.97 16.57 -42.86
CA VAL A 29 22.45 17.96 -43.06
C VAL A 29 22.89 18.12 -44.52
N GLN A 30 22.21 19.01 -45.22
CA GLN A 30 22.57 19.50 -46.55
C GLN A 30 23.84 20.36 -46.47
N GLN A 31 24.78 20.22 -47.40
CA GLN A 31 25.64 21.34 -47.79
C GLN A 31 26.28 21.18 -49.18
N LYS A 32 26.36 22.31 -49.89
CA LYS A 32 26.75 22.53 -51.29
C LYS A 32 28.28 22.66 -51.47
N TYR A 33 28.76 22.25 -52.67
CA TYR A 33 30.10 22.29 -53.35
C TYR A 33 30.98 23.58 -53.21
N PRO A 34 32.27 23.70 -53.69
CA PRO A 34 32.96 22.94 -54.79
C PRO A 34 34.52 22.73 -54.79
N LEU A 35 34.97 21.88 -55.75
CA LEU A 35 36.25 21.78 -56.53
C LEU A 35 37.67 21.80 -55.90
N SER A 36 38.51 20.79 -56.19
CA SER A 36 39.58 20.83 -57.24
C SER A 36 40.74 19.81 -57.03
N GLY A 37 41.05 19.02 -58.07
CA GLY A 37 42.39 18.57 -58.52
C GLY A 37 43.27 17.61 -57.68
N LEU A 38 43.42 16.36 -58.13
CA LEU A 38 44.73 15.85 -58.61
C LEU A 38 44.60 14.52 -59.37
N ASN A 39 45.34 14.47 -60.47
CA ASN A 39 45.47 13.39 -61.45
C ASN A 39 46.49 12.33 -60.97
N ARG A 40 46.17 11.03 -61.11
CA ARG A 40 47.19 9.98 -61.28
C ARG A 40 46.59 8.77 -62.01
N HIS A 41 47.16 8.51 -63.18
CA HIS A 41 46.80 7.46 -64.14
C HIS A 41 47.55 6.13 -63.89
N HIS A 42 46.92 5.07 -64.44
CA HIS A 42 47.42 3.75 -64.90
C HIS A 42 47.33 2.56 -63.92
N GLY A 43 46.66 1.45 -64.27
CA GLY A 43 46.01 1.10 -65.55
C GLY A 43 45.24 -0.24 -65.56
N CYS A 44 44.70 -0.51 -66.76
CA CYS A 44 44.13 -1.77 -67.28
C CYS A 44 42.74 -2.22 -66.77
N SER A 45 41.69 -1.92 -67.54
CA SER A 45 41.09 -2.91 -68.43
C SER A 45 40.11 -2.23 -69.39
N ASP A 46 40.24 -2.63 -70.65
CA ASP A 46 39.33 -2.30 -71.73
C ASP A 46 37.91 -2.82 -71.48
N GLU A 47 36.96 -2.13 -72.12
CA GLU A 47 35.60 -2.56 -72.50
C GLU A 47 34.42 -2.37 -71.52
N PHE A 48 33.37 -1.74 -72.08
CA PHE A 48 31.98 -1.53 -71.59
C PHE A 48 31.71 -0.40 -70.58
N GLY A 49 31.84 0.84 -71.05
CA GLY A 49 31.29 2.04 -70.38
C GLY A 49 30.24 2.78 -71.21
N GLY A 50 29.36 2.08 -71.93
CA GLY A 50 28.18 2.70 -72.52
C GLY A 50 27.23 3.14 -71.42
N ARG A 51 26.66 4.36 -71.52
CA ARG A 51 25.51 4.78 -70.70
C ARG A 51 24.43 3.71 -70.82
N ALA A 52 24.33 2.82 -69.84
CA ALA A 52 23.22 1.89 -69.78
C ALA A 52 21.95 2.72 -69.58
N THR A 53 21.21 2.94 -70.67
CA THR A 53 19.86 3.47 -70.62
C THR A 53 19.09 2.66 -69.59
N LYS A 54 18.42 3.36 -68.66
CA LYS A 54 17.65 2.71 -67.61
C LYS A 54 16.67 1.72 -68.27
N PRO A 55 16.58 0.46 -67.81
CA PRO A 55 15.64 -0.50 -68.36
C PRO A 55 14.23 0.11 -68.35
N ARG A 56 13.51 0.04 -69.48
CA ARG A 56 12.17 0.65 -69.65
C ARG A 56 11.19 0.25 -68.54
N PHE A 57 11.34 -0.97 -68.00
CA PHE A 57 10.57 -1.48 -66.87
C PHE A 57 10.80 -0.70 -65.56
N LEU A 58 12.05 -0.37 -65.23
CA LEU A 58 12.37 0.41 -64.03
C LEU A 58 11.84 1.85 -64.12
N GLU A 59 11.78 2.43 -65.33
CA GLU A 59 11.15 3.75 -65.53
C GLU A 59 9.64 3.69 -65.32
N GLN A 60 8.98 2.61 -65.77
CA GLN A 60 7.56 2.37 -65.58
C GLN A 60 7.21 2.18 -64.09
N LEU A 61 7.92 1.29 -63.37
CA LEU A 61 7.75 1.11 -61.92
C LEU A 61 8.01 2.40 -61.14
N GLN A 62 9.02 3.17 -61.51
CA GLN A 62 9.33 4.42 -60.83
C GLN A 62 8.29 5.51 -61.12
N SER A 63 7.69 5.53 -62.31
CA SER A 63 6.58 6.42 -62.64
C SER A 63 5.29 6.03 -61.89
N TYR A 64 4.99 4.74 -61.81
CA TYR A 64 3.86 4.18 -61.06
C TYR A 64 3.97 4.46 -59.56
N LEU A 65 5.14 4.21 -58.97
CA LEU A 65 5.40 4.50 -57.56
C LEU A 65 5.21 5.99 -57.25
N LYS A 66 5.70 6.88 -58.13
CA LYS A 66 5.53 8.33 -57.95
C LYS A 66 4.07 8.75 -58.06
N SER A 67 3.32 8.24 -59.04
CA SER A 67 1.90 8.58 -59.20
C SER A 67 1.05 8.10 -58.03
N GLU A 68 1.27 6.87 -57.57
CA GLU A 68 0.55 6.29 -56.42
C GLU A 68 0.91 7.02 -55.11
N LEU A 69 2.19 7.34 -54.88
CA LEU A 69 2.60 8.13 -53.71
C LEU A 69 2.02 9.55 -53.70
N THR A 70 1.82 10.17 -54.87
CA THR A 70 1.17 11.50 -54.97
C THR A 70 -0.34 11.44 -54.85
N ALA A 71 -0.97 10.29 -55.13
CA ALA A 71 -2.40 10.07 -54.99
C ALA A 71 -2.82 9.78 -53.53
N LEU A 72 -1.87 9.40 -52.66
CA LEU A 72 -2.14 9.15 -51.24
C LEU A 72 -2.44 10.43 -50.46
N ASP A 73 -3.59 10.46 -49.81
CA ASP A 73 -4.05 11.59 -48.99
C ASP A 73 -3.25 11.72 -47.68
N THR A 74 -2.61 12.88 -47.50
CA THR A 74 -1.61 13.14 -46.44
C THR A 74 -2.22 13.22 -45.04
N LEU A 75 -3.54 13.37 -44.92
CA LEU A 75 -4.22 13.48 -43.63
C LEU A 75 -4.67 12.13 -43.04
N SER A 76 -4.54 11.02 -43.77
CA SER A 76 -5.12 9.75 -43.33
C SER A 76 -4.28 9.07 -42.22
N PRO A 77 -4.89 8.56 -41.14
CA PRO A 77 -4.17 7.87 -40.06
C PRO A 77 -3.53 6.53 -40.50
N LYS A 78 -3.94 6.01 -41.67
CA LYS A 78 -3.37 4.83 -42.32
C LYS A 78 -2.39 5.17 -43.45
N LEU A 79 -1.94 6.41 -43.56
CA LEU A 79 -1.04 6.85 -44.61
C LEU A 79 0.24 5.99 -44.66
N GLN A 80 0.79 5.64 -43.51
CA GLN A 80 2.01 4.84 -43.43
C GLN A 80 1.79 3.38 -43.87
N GLU A 81 0.64 2.79 -43.53
CA GLU A 81 0.24 1.44 -43.98
C GLU A 81 0.00 1.41 -45.50
N ARG A 82 -0.67 2.44 -46.04
CA ARG A 82 -0.91 2.57 -47.49
C ARG A 82 0.37 2.83 -48.27
N LYS A 83 1.27 3.66 -47.74
CA LYS A 83 2.61 3.85 -48.33
C LYS A 83 3.37 2.53 -48.38
N LEU A 84 3.39 1.79 -47.27
CA LEU A 84 4.05 0.48 -47.20
C LEU A 84 3.46 -0.50 -48.22
N GLN A 85 2.14 -0.51 -48.40
CA GLN A 85 1.46 -1.34 -49.38
C GLN A 85 1.89 -1.02 -50.83
N VAL A 86 1.97 0.25 -51.22
CA VAL A 86 2.47 0.65 -52.55
C VAL A 86 3.93 0.21 -52.75
N TYR A 87 4.77 0.33 -51.71
CA TYR A 87 6.15 -0.17 -51.77
C TYR A 87 6.22 -1.70 -51.86
N GLN A 88 5.33 -2.43 -51.19
CA GLN A 88 5.24 -3.89 -51.27
C GLN A 88 4.83 -4.35 -52.67
N GLU A 89 3.80 -3.75 -53.27
CA GLU A 89 3.32 -4.07 -54.63
C GLU A 89 4.38 -3.81 -55.71
N VAL A 90 5.11 -2.69 -55.59
CA VAL A 90 6.24 -2.35 -56.47
C VAL A 90 7.40 -3.31 -56.28
N PHE A 91 7.68 -3.73 -55.04
CA PHE A 91 8.75 -4.68 -54.74
C PHE A 91 8.40 -6.10 -55.21
N ASP A 92 7.14 -6.52 -55.11
CA ASP A 92 6.65 -7.78 -55.65
C ASP A 92 6.77 -7.82 -57.18
N SER A 93 6.32 -6.75 -57.85
CA SER A 93 6.49 -6.59 -59.31
C SER A 93 7.97 -6.62 -59.72
N LEU A 94 8.85 -6.04 -58.91
CA LEU A 94 10.30 -6.05 -59.14
C LEU A 94 10.90 -7.45 -58.96
N ILE A 95 10.51 -8.18 -57.91
CA ILE A 95 10.97 -9.55 -57.64
C ILE A 95 10.50 -10.52 -58.73
N GLU A 96 9.31 -10.32 -59.29
CA GLU A 96 8.78 -11.16 -60.37
C GLU A 96 9.62 -11.11 -61.65
N GLU A 97 10.19 -9.96 -61.99
CA GLU A 97 11.06 -9.81 -63.18
C GLU A 97 12.49 -10.35 -62.98
N PHE A 98 12.99 -10.42 -61.74
CA PHE A 98 14.35 -10.90 -61.44
C PHE A 98 14.42 -12.43 -61.31
N THR A 99 14.28 -13.16 -62.41
CA THR A 99 14.21 -14.65 -62.42
C THR A 99 15.38 -15.37 -61.73
N THR A 100 16.60 -14.83 -61.78
CA THR A 100 17.81 -15.46 -61.18
C THR A 100 17.94 -15.21 -59.68
N TYR A 101 17.53 -14.03 -59.19
CA TYR A 101 17.68 -13.62 -57.79
C TYR A 101 16.37 -13.69 -56.99
N LYS A 102 15.25 -13.99 -57.65
CA LYS A 102 13.91 -14.17 -57.10
C LYS A 102 13.88 -14.97 -55.78
N PRO A 103 14.44 -16.20 -55.68
CA PRO A 103 14.33 -16.97 -54.44
C PRO A 103 15.01 -16.29 -53.25
N LEU A 104 16.14 -15.60 -53.45
CA LEU A 104 16.84 -14.86 -52.39
C LEU A 104 16.04 -13.63 -51.96
N LEU A 105 15.56 -12.84 -52.92
CA LEU A 105 14.78 -11.62 -52.63
C LEU A 105 13.43 -11.94 -51.99
N SER A 106 12.76 -13.01 -52.43
CA SER A 106 11.53 -13.51 -51.80
C SER A 106 11.78 -14.01 -50.39
N THR A 107 12.89 -14.69 -50.12
CA THR A 107 13.25 -15.15 -48.76
C THR A 107 13.46 -13.94 -47.84
N ILE A 108 14.25 -12.95 -48.28
CA ILE A 108 14.48 -11.72 -47.52
C ILE A 108 13.16 -10.96 -47.27
N LYS A 109 12.32 -10.81 -48.31
CA LYS A 109 11.00 -10.17 -48.18
C LYS A 109 10.13 -10.90 -47.17
N ASN A 110 10.06 -12.22 -47.25
CA ASN A 110 9.25 -13.05 -46.36
C ASN A 110 9.66 -12.89 -44.89
N GLU A 111 10.96 -12.83 -44.58
CA GLU A 111 11.43 -12.56 -43.21
C GLU A 111 10.99 -11.18 -42.70
N TYR A 112 11.03 -10.14 -43.54
CA TYR A 112 10.52 -8.82 -43.17
C TYR A 112 9.00 -8.80 -43.01
N ASP A 113 8.26 -9.48 -43.89
CA ASP A 113 6.80 -9.57 -43.81
C ASP A 113 6.37 -10.33 -42.52
N ILE A 114 7.07 -11.41 -42.17
CA ILE A 114 6.84 -12.17 -40.92
C ILE A 114 7.14 -11.30 -39.69
N THR A 115 8.28 -10.60 -39.67
CA THR A 115 8.65 -9.74 -38.53
C THR A 115 7.73 -8.53 -38.39
N LEU A 116 7.27 -7.93 -39.48
CA LEU A 116 6.27 -6.86 -39.46
C LEU A 116 4.93 -7.36 -38.91
N ALA A 117 4.47 -8.54 -39.33
CA ALA A 117 3.25 -9.15 -38.80
C ALA A 117 3.36 -9.42 -37.29
N TYR A 118 4.51 -9.93 -36.84
CA TYR A 118 4.79 -10.13 -35.42
C TYR A 118 4.72 -8.83 -34.60
N LEU A 119 5.37 -7.76 -35.08
CA LEU A 119 5.34 -6.46 -34.40
C LEU A 119 3.92 -5.85 -34.38
N GLN A 120 3.16 -6.00 -35.47
CA GLN A 120 1.76 -5.56 -35.50
C GLN A 120 0.89 -6.30 -34.48
N GLU A 121 1.11 -7.60 -34.31
CA GLU A 121 0.39 -8.39 -33.32
C GLU A 121 0.74 -7.98 -31.89
N GLN A 122 2.02 -7.76 -31.58
CA GLN A 122 2.41 -7.19 -30.28
C GLN A 122 1.75 -5.82 -30.00
N ILE A 123 1.66 -4.95 -31.02
CA ILE A 123 1.00 -3.64 -30.89
C ILE A 123 -0.50 -3.83 -30.63
N ARG A 124 -1.14 -4.84 -31.23
CA ARG A 124 -2.56 -5.16 -30.99
C ARG A 124 -2.79 -5.63 -29.57
N GLU A 125 -1.92 -6.47 -29.02
CA GLU A 125 -2.00 -6.95 -27.63
C GLU A 125 -1.76 -5.84 -26.60
N LEU A 126 -0.90 -4.86 -26.91
CA LEU A 126 -0.62 -3.72 -26.02
C LEU A 126 -1.80 -2.76 -25.87
N LYS A 127 -2.67 -2.64 -26.88
CA LYS A 127 -3.84 -1.73 -26.86
C LYS A 127 -4.84 -2.03 -25.74
N PRO A 128 -5.37 -3.27 -25.59
CA PRO A 128 -6.28 -3.60 -24.49
C PRO A 128 -5.60 -3.45 -23.13
N LEU A 129 -4.31 -3.78 -23.02
CA LEU A 129 -3.56 -3.65 -21.77
C LEU A 129 -3.49 -2.18 -21.30
N ARG A 130 -3.24 -1.24 -22.23
CA ARG A 130 -3.30 0.20 -21.93
C ARG A 130 -4.69 0.63 -21.50
N SER A 131 -5.75 0.11 -22.11
CA SER A 131 -7.12 0.43 -21.71
C SER A 131 -7.48 -0.09 -20.31
N GLN A 132 -7.03 -1.30 -19.96
CA GLN A 132 -7.21 -1.87 -18.63
C GLN A 132 -6.43 -1.08 -17.57
N LEU A 133 -5.22 -0.62 -17.90
CA LEU A 133 -4.43 0.22 -17.00
C LEU A 133 -5.14 1.55 -16.69
N VAL A 134 -5.75 2.20 -17.69
CA VAL A 134 -6.52 3.43 -17.48
C VAL A 134 -7.73 3.16 -16.59
N LEU A 135 -8.48 2.08 -16.83
CA LEU A 135 -9.62 1.70 -15.99
C LEU A 135 -9.21 1.45 -14.54
N LEU A 136 -8.12 0.69 -14.32
CA LEU A 136 -7.60 0.41 -12.99
C LEU A 136 -7.11 1.69 -12.30
N SER A 137 -6.45 2.60 -13.03
CA SER A 137 -6.06 3.91 -12.51
C SER A 137 -7.28 4.69 -12.01
N GLU A 138 -8.33 4.77 -12.82
CA GLU A 138 -9.58 5.46 -12.43
C GLU A 138 -10.24 4.82 -11.21
N GLN A 139 -10.20 3.49 -11.09
CA GLN A 139 -10.72 2.77 -9.93
C GLN A 139 -9.91 3.05 -8.67
N CYS A 140 -8.58 3.07 -8.78
CA CYS A 140 -7.70 3.47 -7.68
C CYS A 140 -7.97 4.90 -7.25
N ASP A 141 -8.10 5.84 -8.19
CA ASP A 141 -8.38 7.25 -7.90
C ASP A 141 -9.72 7.42 -7.18
N LYS A 142 -10.77 6.70 -7.61
CA LYS A 142 -12.07 6.67 -6.94
C LYS A 142 -11.94 6.18 -5.50
N LYS A 143 -11.24 5.06 -5.28
CA LYS A 143 -11.02 4.50 -3.94
C LYS A 143 -10.25 5.46 -3.04
N VAL A 144 -9.23 6.12 -3.55
CA VAL A 144 -8.46 7.15 -2.81
C VAL A 144 -9.36 8.34 -2.43
N LEU A 145 -10.23 8.79 -3.34
CA LEU A 145 -11.16 9.89 -3.07
C LEU A 145 -12.20 9.53 -2.01
N GLU A 146 -12.73 8.31 -2.03
CA GLU A 146 -13.66 7.80 -1.02
C GLU A 146 -13.01 7.72 0.36
N LEU A 147 -11.81 7.14 0.45
CA LEU A 147 -11.05 7.07 1.71
C LEU A 147 -10.81 8.48 2.27
N ARG A 148 -10.35 9.43 1.44
CA ARG A 148 -10.17 10.83 1.86
C ARG A 148 -11.47 11.50 2.30
N LYS A 149 -12.61 11.14 1.71
CA LYS A 149 -13.93 11.66 2.12
C LYS A 149 -14.30 11.13 3.51
N ASN A 150 -14.08 9.85 3.75
CA ASN A 150 -14.35 9.20 5.04
C ASN A 150 -13.44 9.74 6.15
N GLU A 151 -12.13 9.82 5.90
CA GLU A 151 -11.15 10.42 6.83
C GLU A 151 -11.55 11.85 7.21
N ARG A 152 -11.96 12.67 6.24
CA ARG A 152 -12.42 14.04 6.52
C ARG A 152 -13.70 14.08 7.36
N ALA A 153 -14.60 13.11 7.19
CA ALA A 153 -15.81 13.03 8.01
C ALA A 153 -15.47 12.63 9.45
N GLU A 154 -14.60 11.64 9.62
CA GLU A 154 -14.11 11.19 10.93
C GLU A 154 -13.36 12.30 11.67
N ILE A 155 -12.43 13.00 11.00
CA ILE A 155 -11.71 14.15 11.59
C ILE A 155 -12.70 15.23 12.04
N ARG A 156 -13.80 15.47 11.31
CA ARG A 156 -14.82 16.44 11.72
C ARG A 156 -15.58 15.97 12.96
N ALA A 157 -15.99 14.70 13.01
CA ALA A 157 -16.68 14.12 14.16
C ALA A 157 -15.80 14.18 15.42
N LEU A 158 -14.55 13.72 15.32
CA LEU A 158 -13.58 13.76 16.42
C LEU A 158 -13.31 15.19 16.91
N LYS A 159 -13.28 16.18 16.00
CA LYS A 159 -13.14 17.59 16.39
C LYS A 159 -14.35 18.11 17.16
N GLN A 160 -15.56 17.70 16.78
CA GLN A 160 -16.80 18.07 17.48
C GLN A 160 -16.84 17.45 18.89
N GLU A 161 -16.53 16.16 19.01
CA GLU A 161 -16.45 15.48 20.31
C GLU A 161 -15.39 16.12 21.22
N ARG A 162 -14.19 16.38 20.69
CA ARG A 162 -13.14 17.07 21.44
C ARG A 162 -13.62 18.44 21.94
N GLN A 163 -14.31 19.20 21.10
CA GLN A 163 -14.86 20.50 21.51
C GLN A 163 -15.93 20.35 22.60
N HIS A 164 -16.80 19.34 22.47
CA HIS A 164 -17.80 19.03 23.47
C HIS A 164 -17.15 18.67 24.83
N PHE A 165 -16.18 17.75 24.85
CA PHE A 165 -15.47 17.39 26.07
C PHE A 165 -14.74 18.59 26.68
N GLN A 166 -14.17 19.47 25.86
CA GLN A 166 -13.52 20.68 26.34
C GLN A 166 -14.51 21.63 27.02
N GLN A 167 -15.74 21.76 26.51
CA GLN A 167 -16.81 22.53 27.15
C GLN A 167 -17.24 21.91 28.47
N VAL A 168 -17.38 20.59 28.53
CA VAL A 168 -17.72 19.87 29.78
C VAL A 168 -16.64 20.09 30.84
N ILE A 169 -15.36 19.94 30.47
CA ILE A 169 -14.23 20.16 31.39
C ILE A 169 -14.25 21.59 31.94
N GLU A 170 -14.48 22.59 31.08
CA GLU A 170 -14.54 23.98 31.52
C GLU A 170 -15.74 24.23 32.45
N GLY A 171 -16.89 23.64 32.16
CA GLY A 171 -18.07 23.68 33.04
C GLY A 171 -17.80 23.06 34.42
N MET A 172 -17.17 21.89 34.47
CA MET A 172 -16.80 21.23 35.73
C MET A 172 -15.77 22.03 36.52
N ARG A 173 -14.80 22.66 35.85
CA ARG A 173 -13.81 23.55 36.50
C ARG A 173 -14.48 24.78 37.09
N GLU A 174 -15.46 25.36 36.40
CA GLU A 174 -16.23 26.49 36.93
C GLU A 174 -17.03 26.10 38.17
N GLN A 175 -17.71 24.96 38.14
CA GLN A 175 -18.42 24.42 39.30
C GLN A 175 -17.47 24.17 40.47
N GLN A 176 -16.29 23.60 40.21
CA GLN A 176 -15.27 23.39 41.23
C GLN A 176 -14.85 24.73 41.87
N ARG A 177 -14.55 25.76 41.09
CA ARG A 177 -14.20 27.10 41.60
C ARG A 177 -15.33 27.72 42.42
N ALA A 178 -16.57 27.57 41.98
CA ALA A 178 -17.73 28.07 42.69
C ALA A 178 -17.91 27.37 44.06
N LEU A 179 -17.78 26.05 44.09
CA LEU A 179 -17.82 25.25 45.32
C LEU A 179 -16.68 25.62 46.27
N GLU A 180 -15.45 25.76 45.77
CA GLU A 180 -14.29 26.20 46.57
C GLU A 180 -14.54 27.57 47.22
N THR A 181 -15.15 28.50 46.48
CA THR A 181 -15.51 29.83 47.00
C THR A 181 -16.57 29.73 48.10
N GLN A 182 -17.58 28.87 47.95
CA GLN A 182 -18.59 28.63 48.98
C GLN A 182 -17.97 28.01 50.25
N VAL A 183 -17.09 27.03 50.08
CA VAL A 183 -16.36 26.42 51.21
C VAL A 183 -15.55 27.47 51.96
N TYR A 184 -14.85 28.37 51.24
CA TYR A 184 -14.11 29.46 51.85
C TYR A 184 -15.02 30.39 52.67
N HIS A 185 -16.15 30.81 52.10
CA HIS A 185 -17.12 31.66 52.80
C HIS A 185 -17.68 31.00 54.06
N LEU A 186 -18.08 29.73 53.97
CA LEU A 186 -18.59 28.97 55.11
C LEU A 186 -17.53 28.81 56.21
N GLN A 187 -16.26 28.64 55.84
CA GLN A 187 -15.15 28.60 56.81
C GLN A 187 -14.98 29.94 57.52
N GLU A 188 -15.11 31.06 56.80
CA GLU A 188 -15.04 32.41 57.37
C GLU A 188 -16.22 32.69 58.31
N GLU A 189 -17.44 32.36 57.90
CA GLU A 189 -18.65 32.49 58.73
C GLU A 189 -18.56 31.63 60.00
N LEU A 190 -18.11 30.39 59.87
CA LEU A 190 -17.91 29.48 60.99
C LEU A 190 -16.88 30.06 61.98
N ALA A 191 -15.75 30.58 61.48
CA ALA A 191 -14.75 31.22 62.31
C ALA A 191 -15.30 32.46 63.03
N ALA A 192 -16.11 33.28 62.34
CA ALA A 192 -16.78 34.44 62.93
C ALA A 192 -17.77 34.03 64.04
N GLN A 193 -18.57 32.98 63.82
CA GLN A 193 -19.48 32.45 64.84
C GLN A 193 -18.72 31.89 66.05
N TYR A 194 -17.63 31.16 65.84
CA TYR A 194 -16.79 30.67 66.95
C TYR A 194 -16.23 31.82 67.79
N LEU A 195 -15.80 32.93 67.15
CA LEU A 195 -15.33 34.11 67.86
C LEU A 195 -16.47 34.75 68.68
N GLN A 196 -17.65 34.94 68.09
CA GLN A 196 -18.82 35.48 68.80
C GLN A 196 -19.22 34.62 70.00
N TYR A 197 -19.25 33.29 69.84
CA TYR A 197 -19.56 32.37 70.93
C TYR A 197 -18.55 32.51 72.08
N ARG A 198 -17.26 32.62 71.75
CA ARG A 198 -16.20 32.82 72.75
C ARG A 198 -16.39 34.14 73.50
N ASP A 199 -16.64 35.24 72.78
CA ASP A 199 -16.85 36.56 73.36
C ASP A 199 -18.09 36.57 74.28
N GLU A 200 -19.18 35.92 73.88
CA GLU A 200 -20.36 35.71 74.73
C GLU A 200 -20.05 34.90 75.99
N CYS A 201 -19.31 33.80 75.86
CA CYS A 201 -18.87 32.99 77.01
C CYS A 201 -18.04 33.82 77.99
N ASP A 202 -17.12 34.63 77.49
CA ASP A 202 -16.27 35.48 78.33
C ASP A 202 -17.10 36.60 79.01
N ALA A 203 -18.07 37.20 78.30
CA ALA A 203 -19.03 38.14 78.88
C ALA A 203 -19.90 37.50 79.98
N ARG A 204 -20.39 36.27 79.76
CA ARG A 204 -21.16 35.50 80.77
C ARG A 204 -20.32 35.19 82.01
N LYS A 205 -19.06 34.76 81.84
CA LYS A 205 -18.14 34.54 82.97
C LYS A 205 -17.95 35.82 83.80
N LEU A 206 -17.74 36.95 83.13
CA LEU A 206 -17.62 38.26 83.81
C LEU A 206 -18.91 38.63 84.56
N LEU A 207 -20.08 38.39 83.97
CA LEU A 207 -21.37 38.63 84.61
C LEU A 207 -21.57 37.75 85.84
N ILE A 208 -21.28 36.44 85.74
CA ILE A 208 -21.37 35.51 86.87
C ILE A 208 -20.43 35.96 87.99
N ALA A 209 -19.17 36.30 87.68
CA ALA A 209 -18.23 36.82 88.68
C ALA A 209 -18.77 38.06 89.39
N LYS A 210 -19.41 38.97 88.65
CA LYS A 210 -20.08 40.16 89.22
C LYS A 210 -21.28 39.79 90.09
N ILE A 211 -22.15 38.88 89.64
CA ILE A 211 -23.31 38.42 90.42
C ILE A 211 -22.85 37.73 91.70
N SER A 212 -21.91 36.79 91.62
CA SER A 212 -21.36 36.11 92.79
C SER A 212 -20.80 37.12 93.80
N SER A 213 -20.05 38.14 93.33
CA SER A 213 -19.57 39.22 94.20
C SER A 213 -20.68 40.04 94.86
N MET A 214 -21.86 40.12 94.24
CA MET A 214 -23.04 40.83 94.76
C MET A 214 -23.89 39.95 95.70
N SER A 215 -24.04 38.66 95.41
CA SER A 215 -24.80 37.69 96.21
C SER A 215 -24.15 37.43 97.56
N TYR A 216 -22.81 37.41 97.65
CA TYR A 216 -22.12 37.43 98.95
C TYR A 216 -22.48 38.64 99.82
N ASN A 217 -23.06 39.72 99.24
CA ASN A 217 -23.54 40.88 100.00
C ASN A 217 -25.03 40.80 100.39
N THR A 218 -25.79 39.78 99.95
CA THR A 218 -27.28 39.78 100.03
C THR A 218 -27.90 38.51 100.68
N GLU A 219 -27.10 37.53 101.13
CA GLU A 219 -27.65 36.33 101.79
C GLU A 219 -28.08 36.61 103.26
N GLU A 220 -29.27 37.18 103.44
CA GLU A 220 -30.11 37.00 104.63
C GLU A 220 -31.55 36.61 104.19
N GLU A 221 -31.82 35.30 104.30
CA GLU A 221 -33.11 34.57 104.34
C GLU A 221 -34.04 34.45 103.11
N PRO A 222 -34.41 33.20 102.75
CA PRO A 222 -35.61 32.86 101.99
C PRO A 222 -36.58 31.96 102.79
N ASP A 223 -37.89 32.03 102.54
CA ASP A 223 -38.74 30.83 102.57
C ASP A 223 -40.14 31.08 102.02
N GLY A 224 -40.83 30.02 101.57
CA GLY A 224 -42.30 30.00 101.59
C GLY A 224 -43.01 29.33 100.43
N ASP A 225 -43.12 28.02 100.55
CA ASP A 225 -43.68 26.99 99.67
C ASP A 225 -45.24 26.82 99.69
N TYR A 226 -45.74 26.04 98.71
CA TYR A 226 -46.93 25.15 98.63
C TYR A 226 -48.35 25.61 98.18
N ASN A 227 -48.70 25.13 96.96
CA ASN A 227 -49.89 24.36 96.50
C ASN A 227 -51.31 24.88 96.83
N GLU A 228 -52.11 25.43 95.91
CA GLU A 228 -52.70 24.94 94.64
C GLU A 228 -53.99 24.10 94.82
N VAL A 229 -55.14 24.81 94.68
CA VAL A 229 -56.50 24.28 94.55
C VAL A 229 -56.98 24.68 93.15
N GLN A 230 -56.92 23.77 92.18
CA GLN A 230 -57.36 24.07 90.81
C GLN A 230 -58.86 23.80 90.64
N SER A 231 -59.68 24.81 90.94
CA SER A 231 -60.61 25.32 89.92
C SER A 231 -59.75 25.63 88.70
N GLU A 232 -60.07 25.19 87.47
CA GLU A 232 -59.25 25.51 86.28
C GLU A 232 -58.93 27.01 86.29
N ASP A 233 -57.70 27.30 86.72
CA ASP A 233 -57.20 28.64 86.95
C ASP A 233 -57.05 29.25 85.55
N PRO A 234 -57.44 30.50 85.32
CA PRO A 234 -57.05 31.21 84.10
C PRO A 234 -55.57 30.99 83.70
N VAL A 235 -54.70 30.74 84.69
CA VAL A 235 -53.30 30.33 84.49
C VAL A 235 -53.15 28.93 83.89
N THR A 236 -53.92 27.92 84.30
CA THR A 236 -53.83 26.55 83.73
C THR A 236 -54.34 26.50 82.30
N VAL A 237 -55.41 27.23 81.98
CA VAL A 237 -55.91 27.36 80.61
C VAL A 237 -54.90 28.12 79.74
N LYS A 238 -54.26 29.16 80.29
CA LYS A 238 -53.18 29.89 79.60
C LYS A 238 -51.94 29.03 79.41
N LEU A 239 -51.61 28.15 80.36
CA LEU A 239 -50.52 27.19 80.27
C LEU A 239 -50.84 26.12 79.23
N ALA A 240 -52.05 25.54 79.23
CA ALA A 240 -52.50 24.59 78.22
C ALA A 240 -52.49 25.22 76.82
N LEU A 241 -52.96 26.47 76.67
CA LEU A 241 -52.90 27.20 75.41
C LEU A 241 -51.45 27.46 74.97
N LYS A 242 -50.54 27.75 75.91
CA LYS A 242 -49.11 27.90 75.63
C LYS A 242 -48.51 26.56 75.16
N VAL A 243 -48.83 25.46 75.83
CA VAL A 243 -48.40 24.11 75.45
C VAL A 243 -48.94 23.76 74.06
N CYS A 244 -50.22 24.01 73.77
CA CYS A 244 -50.80 23.79 72.43
C CYS A 244 -50.11 24.63 71.35
N ARG A 245 -49.72 25.87 71.66
CA ARG A 245 -48.95 26.72 70.74
C ARG A 245 -47.56 26.16 70.51
N GLU A 246 -46.89 25.71 71.56
CA GLU A 246 -45.58 25.07 71.47
C GLU A 246 -45.65 23.77 70.66
N ASP A 247 -46.67 22.93 70.89
CA ASP A 247 -46.92 21.72 70.10
C ASP A 247 -47.18 22.02 68.63
N LEU A 248 -47.98 23.05 68.34
CA LEU A 248 -48.22 23.49 66.96
C LEU A 248 -46.92 23.97 66.31
N THR A 249 -46.07 24.71 67.03
CA THR A 249 -44.76 25.11 66.50
C THR A 249 -43.84 23.91 66.29
N ARG A 250 -43.83 22.92 67.21
CA ARG A 250 -43.08 21.67 67.04
C ARG A 250 -43.52 20.90 65.82
N ALA A 251 -44.84 20.71 65.64
CA ALA A 251 -45.41 20.03 64.49
C ALA A 251 -45.10 20.78 63.18
N GLN A 252 -45.16 22.11 63.18
CA GLN A 252 -44.82 22.92 62.01
C GLN A 252 -43.32 22.82 61.66
N VAL A 253 -42.43 22.78 62.66
CA VAL A 253 -40.99 22.57 62.45
C VAL A 253 -40.72 21.19 61.88
N GLU A 254 -41.36 20.14 62.39
CA GLU A 254 -41.24 18.79 61.83
C GLU A 254 -41.78 18.70 60.40
N LEU A 255 -42.92 19.34 60.12
CA LEU A 255 -43.47 19.39 58.76
C LEU A 255 -42.50 20.11 57.80
N ASN A 256 -41.91 21.22 58.23
CA ASN A 256 -40.92 21.95 57.45
C ASN A 256 -39.64 21.12 57.27
N ARG A 257 -39.21 20.38 58.29
CA ARG A 257 -38.07 19.46 58.22
C ARG A 257 -38.33 18.35 57.20
N LEU A 258 -39.49 17.69 57.27
CA LEU A 258 -39.89 16.69 56.29
C LEU A 258 -40.02 17.29 54.88
N HIS A 259 -40.54 18.51 54.75
CA HIS A 259 -40.63 19.18 53.45
C HIS A 259 -39.24 19.51 52.89
N ALA A 260 -38.26 19.84 53.73
CA ALA A 260 -36.88 20.04 53.31
C ALA A 260 -36.16 18.71 52.99
N GLU A 261 -36.37 17.67 53.79
CA GLU A 261 -35.76 16.34 53.61
C GLU A 261 -36.33 15.59 52.40
N TYR A 262 -37.62 15.75 52.11
CA TYR A 262 -38.35 15.04 51.04
C TYR A 262 -38.79 15.94 49.88
N GLY A 263 -38.52 17.24 49.93
CA GLY A 263 -38.85 18.19 48.87
C GLY A 263 -38.03 17.99 47.59
N GLU A 264 -36.85 17.38 47.70
CA GLU A 264 -35.95 17.08 46.59
C GLU A 264 -36.01 15.60 46.14
N VAL A 265 -37.11 14.90 46.39
CA VAL A 265 -37.29 13.56 45.84
C VAL A 265 -37.70 13.68 44.36
N VAL A 266 -36.99 12.96 43.50
CA VAL A 266 -37.28 12.88 42.06
C VAL A 266 -38.77 12.56 41.87
N PRO A 267 -39.55 13.44 41.19
CA PRO A 267 -40.95 13.18 40.92
C PRO A 267 -41.13 11.79 40.32
N HIS A 268 -42.16 11.06 40.73
CA HIS A 268 -42.35 9.66 40.32
C HIS A 268 -42.28 9.49 38.79
N ARG A 269 -42.80 10.46 38.04
CA ARG A 269 -42.72 10.51 36.57
C ARG A 269 -41.28 10.58 36.03
N ASP A 270 -40.42 11.35 36.66
CA ASP A 270 -39.01 11.48 36.25
C ASP A 270 -38.23 10.22 36.63
N TRP A 271 -38.59 9.58 37.75
CA TRP A 271 -38.06 8.26 38.11
C TRP A 271 -38.50 7.18 37.11
N GLU A 272 -39.78 7.13 36.71
CA GLU A 272 -40.29 6.19 35.71
C GLU A 272 -39.59 6.40 34.36
N ASN A 273 -39.39 7.65 33.95
CA ASN A 273 -38.63 7.98 32.74
C ASN A 273 -37.18 7.51 32.85
N LEU A 274 -36.52 7.75 33.99
CA LEU A 274 -35.14 7.34 34.22
C LEU A 274 -34.99 5.81 34.24
N ASP A 275 -35.92 5.11 34.86
CA ASP A 275 -35.99 3.65 34.90
C ASP A 275 -36.23 3.06 33.50
N HIS A 276 -37.09 3.68 32.69
CA HIS A 276 -37.29 3.29 31.30
C HIS A 276 -36.01 3.46 30.47
N MET A 277 -35.36 4.63 30.58
CA MET A 277 -34.08 4.91 29.90
C MET A 277 -32.98 3.95 30.36
N TYR A 278 -32.94 3.60 31.64
CA TYR A 278 -31.99 2.63 32.17
C TYR A 278 -32.21 1.25 31.57
N LYS A 279 -33.46 0.78 31.51
CA LYS A 279 -33.83 -0.51 30.89
C LYS A 279 -33.51 -0.54 29.41
N GLU A 280 -33.78 0.55 28.68
CA GLU A 280 -33.44 0.66 27.27
C GLU A 280 -31.92 0.62 27.04
N ASN A 281 -31.16 1.38 27.83
CA ASN A 281 -29.69 1.35 27.76
C ASN A 281 -29.13 -0.03 28.10
N LEU A 282 -29.74 -0.74 29.06
CA LEU A 282 -29.32 -2.09 29.42
C LEU A 282 -29.51 -3.06 28.24
N LEU A 283 -30.65 -2.98 27.55
CA LEU A 283 -30.90 -3.78 26.33
C LEU A 283 -29.92 -3.43 25.22
N GLN A 284 -29.65 -2.14 25.00
CA GLN A 284 -28.65 -1.71 24.01
C GLN A 284 -27.26 -2.28 24.33
N LEU A 285 -26.87 -2.28 25.60
CA LEU A 285 -25.58 -2.82 26.03
C LEU A 285 -25.51 -4.35 25.82
N GLU A 286 -26.59 -5.07 26.09
CA GLU A 286 -26.68 -6.52 25.83
C GLU A 286 -26.60 -6.82 24.33
N THR A 287 -27.30 -6.07 23.48
CA THR A 287 -27.21 -6.22 22.02
C THR A 287 -25.81 -5.95 21.49
N LEU A 288 -25.15 -4.88 21.95
CA LEU A 288 -23.80 -4.54 21.54
C LEU A 288 -22.78 -5.60 22.00
N GLN A 289 -22.99 -6.19 23.19
CA GLN A 289 -22.18 -7.29 23.67
C GLN A 289 -22.37 -8.55 22.82
N SER A 290 -23.59 -8.85 22.40
CA SER A 290 -23.90 -9.94 21.47
C SER A 290 -23.19 -9.74 20.12
N ASP A 291 -23.33 -8.54 19.54
CA ASP A 291 -22.71 -8.18 18.26
C ASP A 291 -21.18 -8.26 18.33
N PHE A 292 -20.59 -7.80 19.43
CA PHE A 292 -19.15 -7.91 19.67
C PHE A 292 -18.69 -9.37 19.72
N ASN A 293 -19.43 -10.22 20.42
CA ASN A 293 -19.13 -11.66 20.49
C ASN A 293 -19.26 -12.33 19.12
N GLN A 294 -20.27 -11.96 18.34
CA GLN A 294 -20.44 -12.44 16.97
C GLN A 294 -19.24 -12.03 16.10
N MET A 295 -18.90 -10.74 16.10
CA MET A 295 -17.77 -10.24 15.31
C MET A 295 -16.44 -10.90 15.70
N LYS A 296 -16.23 -11.14 16.99
CA LYS A 296 -15.08 -11.90 17.48
C LYS A 296 -15.05 -13.33 16.92
N SER A 297 -16.20 -14.02 16.90
CA SER A 297 -16.29 -15.37 16.34
C SER A 297 -16.03 -15.40 14.83
N GLU A 298 -16.55 -14.42 14.08
CA GLU A 298 -16.30 -14.29 12.63
C GLU A 298 -14.83 -14.01 12.35
N TYR A 299 -14.19 -13.17 13.16
CA TYR A 299 -12.75 -12.90 13.09
C TYR A 299 -11.92 -14.16 13.35
N ASP A 300 -12.27 -14.94 14.37
CA ASP A 300 -11.57 -16.18 14.69
C ASP A 300 -11.69 -17.21 13.53
N ILE A 301 -12.87 -17.31 12.91
CA ILE A 301 -13.07 -18.14 11.71
C ILE A 301 -12.19 -17.65 10.56
N LEU A 302 -12.18 -16.35 10.29
CA LEU A 302 -11.38 -15.77 9.20
C LEU A 302 -9.88 -15.98 9.43
N LEU A 303 -9.43 -15.90 10.69
CA LEU A 303 -8.04 -16.17 11.06
C LEU A 303 -7.66 -17.62 10.77
N ASP A 304 -8.54 -18.57 11.06
CA ASP A 304 -8.32 -19.99 10.77
C ASP A 304 -8.32 -20.27 9.26
N GLU A 305 -9.22 -19.64 8.49
CA GLU A 305 -9.17 -19.73 7.03
C GLU A 305 -7.87 -19.13 6.45
N HIS A 306 -7.42 -17.98 6.97
CA HIS A 306 -6.16 -17.40 6.57
C HIS A 306 -4.97 -18.34 6.85
N ARG A 307 -4.96 -19.00 8.01
CA ARG A 307 -3.94 -20.02 8.34
C ARG A 307 -3.96 -21.17 7.34
N LYS A 308 -5.14 -21.69 6.98
CA LYS A 308 -5.28 -22.76 5.97
C LYS A 308 -4.76 -22.33 4.61
N VAL A 309 -5.13 -21.15 4.13
CA VAL A 309 -4.68 -20.60 2.85
C VAL A 309 -3.16 -20.39 2.85
N SER A 310 -2.58 -19.89 3.94
CA SER A 310 -1.13 -19.75 4.07
C SER A 310 -0.42 -21.10 3.97
N LEU A 311 -0.96 -22.13 4.64
CA LEU A 311 -0.40 -23.49 4.56
C LEU A 311 -0.49 -24.06 3.14
N GLN A 312 -1.63 -23.85 2.46
CA GLN A 312 -1.80 -24.26 1.06
C GLN A 312 -0.78 -23.56 0.15
N LYS A 313 -0.55 -22.25 0.35
CA LYS A 313 0.47 -21.50 -0.39
C LYS A 313 1.86 -22.10 -0.19
N ASP A 314 2.22 -22.40 1.05
CA ASP A 314 3.53 -22.97 1.37
C ASP A 314 3.69 -24.39 0.79
N ASN A 315 2.60 -25.17 0.72
CA ASN A 315 2.59 -26.47 0.06
C ASN A 315 2.83 -26.35 -1.45
N LEU A 316 2.07 -25.47 -2.12
CA LEU A 316 2.21 -25.23 -3.55
C LEU A 316 3.60 -24.69 -3.91
N GLN A 317 4.17 -23.81 -3.06
CA GLN A 317 5.54 -23.34 -3.24
C GLN A 317 6.54 -24.50 -3.18
N ARG A 318 6.38 -25.42 -2.23
CA ARG A 318 7.24 -26.61 -2.13
C ARG A 318 7.09 -27.52 -3.35
N GLU A 319 5.88 -27.72 -3.85
CA GLU A 319 5.63 -28.51 -5.07
C GLU A 319 6.27 -27.85 -6.30
N LEU A 320 6.14 -26.53 -6.43
CA LEU A 320 6.77 -25.75 -7.49
C LEU A 320 8.31 -25.86 -7.43
N ASP A 321 8.91 -25.75 -6.25
CA ASP A 321 10.35 -25.92 -6.06
C ASP A 321 10.81 -27.33 -6.46
N VAL A 322 10.00 -28.37 -6.16
CA VAL A 322 10.29 -29.75 -6.58
C VAL A 322 10.18 -29.88 -8.10
N PHE A 323 9.14 -29.34 -8.72
CA PHE A 323 8.96 -29.37 -10.16
C PHE A 323 10.10 -28.63 -10.88
N GLN A 324 10.47 -27.43 -10.44
CA GLN A 324 11.61 -26.69 -10.98
C GLN A 324 12.91 -27.51 -10.89
N LYS A 325 13.15 -28.18 -9.76
CA LYS A 325 14.32 -29.07 -9.61
C LYS A 325 14.29 -30.27 -10.54
N ALA A 326 13.12 -30.81 -10.86
CA ALA A 326 12.94 -31.97 -11.72
C ALA A 326 12.95 -31.62 -13.22
N SER A 327 12.44 -30.45 -13.60
CA SER A 327 12.29 -30.00 -14.99
C SER A 327 13.56 -29.42 -15.59
N THR A 328 14.54 -29.00 -14.78
CA THR A 328 15.89 -28.66 -15.24
C THR A 328 16.81 -29.85 -14.99
N PRO A 329 17.19 -30.66 -16.01
CA PRO A 329 18.19 -31.71 -15.84
C PRO A 329 19.48 -31.05 -15.33
N ARG A 330 19.90 -31.39 -14.11
CA ARG A 330 21.13 -30.83 -13.56
C ARG A 330 22.33 -31.43 -14.32
N PRO A 331 23.33 -30.62 -14.70
CA PRO A 331 24.54 -31.14 -15.31
C PRO A 331 25.22 -32.15 -14.37
N HIS A 332 25.76 -33.23 -14.92
CA HIS A 332 26.62 -34.15 -14.17
C HIS A 332 27.96 -33.44 -13.92
N TRP A 333 28.08 -32.74 -12.79
CA TRP A 333 29.26 -31.92 -12.47
C TRP A 333 30.58 -32.69 -12.47
N GLU A 334 30.54 -33.98 -12.15
CA GLU A 334 31.70 -34.89 -12.22
C GLU A 334 32.23 -35.03 -13.66
N GLN A 335 31.33 -35.08 -14.65
CA GLN A 335 31.71 -35.11 -16.07
C GLN A 335 32.13 -33.73 -16.56
N CYS A 336 31.53 -32.65 -16.03
CA CYS A 336 31.91 -31.28 -16.36
C CYS A 336 33.33 -30.95 -15.91
N ALA A 337 33.76 -31.44 -14.74
CA ALA A 337 35.10 -31.19 -14.19
C ALA A 337 36.23 -31.72 -15.10
N ASP A 338 35.99 -32.83 -15.81
CA ASP A 338 36.93 -33.38 -16.78
C ASP A 338 37.07 -32.49 -18.03
N VAL A 339 35.96 -31.92 -18.51
CA VAL A 339 35.93 -31.03 -19.68
C VAL A 339 36.55 -29.66 -19.38
N LEU A 340 36.44 -29.20 -18.14
CA LEU A 340 36.92 -27.89 -17.67
C LEU A 340 38.41 -27.86 -17.28
N GLY A 341 39.16 -28.92 -17.61
CA GLY A 341 40.63 -28.89 -17.58
C GLY A 341 41.28 -29.07 -16.21
N GLY A 342 40.64 -29.75 -15.26
CA GLY A 342 41.30 -30.10 -14.00
C GLY A 342 40.37 -30.68 -12.94
N ARG A 343 40.28 -32.02 -12.88
CA ARG A 343 39.40 -32.74 -11.95
C ARG A 343 39.63 -32.36 -10.49
N GLU A 344 40.88 -32.25 -10.05
CA GLU A 344 41.22 -31.97 -8.64
C GLU A 344 40.82 -30.53 -8.24
N ARG A 345 41.21 -29.54 -9.04
CA ARG A 345 40.87 -28.12 -8.81
C ARG A 345 39.36 -27.89 -8.72
N TRP A 346 38.59 -28.42 -9.67
CA TRP A 346 37.15 -28.24 -9.68
C TRP A 346 36.44 -29.10 -8.64
N SER A 347 37.00 -30.26 -8.26
CA SER A 347 36.44 -31.08 -7.17
C SER A 347 36.50 -30.36 -5.84
N GLU A 348 37.64 -29.72 -5.51
CA GLU A 348 37.80 -28.93 -4.28
C GLU A 348 36.86 -27.72 -4.23
N ILE A 349 36.70 -27.01 -5.35
CA ILE A 349 35.83 -25.82 -5.44
C ILE A 349 34.34 -26.20 -5.40
N PHE A 350 33.98 -27.37 -5.95
CA PHE A 350 32.59 -27.82 -6.03
C PHE A 350 32.14 -28.62 -4.80
N GLU A 351 33.07 -29.07 -3.96
CA GLU A 351 32.76 -29.82 -2.74
C GLU A 351 31.86 -28.99 -1.80
N GLY A 352 30.75 -29.58 -1.33
CA GLY A 352 29.77 -28.91 -0.47
C GLY A 352 28.90 -27.82 -1.14
N GLN A 353 29.17 -27.42 -2.39
CA GLN A 353 28.42 -26.35 -3.07
C GLN A 353 27.16 -26.84 -3.78
N SER A 354 26.11 -26.01 -3.80
CA SER A 354 24.90 -26.28 -4.57
C SER A 354 25.16 -26.19 -6.08
N SER A 355 24.44 -26.95 -6.90
CA SER A 355 24.56 -26.90 -8.38
C SER A 355 24.44 -25.49 -8.97
N LYS A 356 23.61 -24.62 -8.35
CA LYS A 356 23.48 -23.22 -8.76
C LYS A 356 24.77 -22.45 -8.45
N LYS A 357 25.32 -22.65 -7.25
CA LYS A 357 26.56 -21.98 -6.84
C LYS A 357 27.77 -22.43 -7.65
N ARG A 358 27.83 -23.71 -8.04
CA ARG A 358 28.84 -24.25 -8.96
C ARG A 358 28.77 -23.58 -10.34
N LEU A 359 27.57 -23.38 -10.88
CA LEU A 359 27.36 -22.66 -12.13
C LEU A 359 27.77 -21.18 -12.03
N GLU A 360 27.43 -20.50 -10.93
CA GLU A 360 27.84 -19.11 -10.68
C GLU A 360 29.38 -18.96 -10.68
N VAL A 361 30.09 -19.83 -9.96
CA VAL A 361 31.56 -19.82 -9.90
C VAL A 361 32.18 -20.06 -11.27
N LEU A 362 31.58 -20.93 -12.08
CA LEU A 362 32.03 -21.15 -13.45
C LEU A 362 31.80 -19.94 -14.36
N LEU A 363 30.66 -19.27 -14.25
CA LEU A 363 30.39 -18.05 -15.01
C LEU A 363 31.35 -16.92 -14.61
N GLU A 364 31.71 -16.85 -13.33
CA GLU A 364 32.68 -15.89 -12.80
C GLU A 364 34.10 -16.17 -13.33
N GLU A 365 34.56 -17.42 -13.34
CA GLU A 365 35.84 -17.82 -13.95
C GLU A 365 35.87 -17.61 -15.47
N LEU A 366 34.77 -17.90 -16.18
CA LEU A 366 34.69 -17.66 -17.63
C LEU A 366 34.73 -16.16 -17.96
N ASN A 367 34.07 -15.32 -17.15
CA ASN A 367 34.17 -13.86 -17.28
C ASN A 367 35.57 -13.33 -16.93
N SER A 368 36.25 -13.99 -16.00
CA SER A 368 37.63 -13.65 -15.60
C SER A 368 38.65 -14.07 -16.67
N MET A 369 38.49 -15.26 -17.27
CA MET A 369 39.33 -15.74 -18.37
C MET A 369 39.09 -15.00 -19.69
N GLY A 370 37.87 -14.47 -19.90
CA GLY A 370 37.52 -13.67 -21.07
C GLY A 370 38.26 -12.32 -21.18
N MET A 371 38.95 -11.89 -20.12
CA MET A 371 39.77 -10.68 -20.13
C MET A 371 41.25 -10.92 -20.43
N GLU A 372 41.78 -12.15 -20.31
CA GLU A 372 43.21 -12.41 -20.46
C GLU A 372 43.62 -13.22 -21.70
N GLN A 373 42.68 -13.78 -22.48
CA GLN A 373 43.01 -14.49 -23.73
C GLN A 373 42.34 -13.85 -24.95
N LYS A 374 42.95 -12.76 -25.43
CA LYS A 374 42.77 -12.30 -26.82
C LYS A 374 43.94 -12.66 -27.74
N ASP A 375 44.97 -13.33 -27.24
CA ASP A 375 46.13 -13.70 -28.04
C ASP A 375 46.41 -15.21 -27.99
N PHE A 376 46.55 -15.78 -29.19
CA PHE A 376 47.22 -17.04 -29.54
C PHE A 376 46.49 -18.38 -29.33
N PHE A 377 45.99 -18.93 -30.44
CA PHE A 377 46.10 -20.37 -30.74
C PHE A 377 46.89 -20.53 -32.05
N PRO A 378 48.19 -20.89 -32.01
CA PRO A 378 48.93 -21.34 -33.17
C PRO A 378 48.62 -22.82 -33.40
N GLY A 379 48.24 -23.16 -34.62
CA GLY A 379 47.78 -24.50 -34.96
C GLY A 379 48.84 -25.58 -34.76
N MET A 380 48.40 -26.74 -34.25
CA MET A 380 48.88 -28.02 -34.74
C MET A 380 47.77 -29.08 -34.67
N VAL A 381 47.84 -29.97 -35.65
CA VAL A 381 46.77 -30.83 -36.15
C VAL A 381 46.69 -32.15 -35.36
N ARG A 382 45.50 -32.76 -35.37
CA ARG A 382 45.09 -34.14 -34.99
C ARG A 382 44.72 -34.25 -33.50
N THR A 383 43.55 -34.69 -33.07
CA THR A 383 42.58 -35.65 -33.62
C THR A 383 41.14 -35.27 -33.21
N HIS A 384 40.17 -35.93 -33.84
CA HIS A 384 38.74 -35.65 -33.86
C HIS A 384 38.01 -35.53 -32.50
N VAL A 385 36.94 -34.72 -32.54
CA VAL A 385 35.77 -34.68 -31.64
C VAL A 385 35.92 -34.01 -30.28
N VAL A 386 36.21 -32.71 -30.23
CA VAL A 386 35.65 -31.84 -29.17
C VAL A 386 35.56 -30.42 -29.71
N ASN A 387 34.35 -29.89 -29.92
CA ASN A 387 34.00 -28.45 -29.88
C ASN A 387 32.68 -28.12 -30.61
N VAL A 388 31.63 -28.92 -30.36
CA VAL A 388 30.24 -28.51 -30.72
C VAL A 388 29.38 -28.33 -29.46
N HIS A 389 29.80 -28.86 -28.30
CA HIS A 389 29.06 -28.75 -27.05
C HIS A 389 29.20 -27.40 -26.33
N PHE A 390 30.27 -26.63 -26.55
CA PHE A 390 30.51 -25.39 -25.79
C PHE A 390 29.61 -24.22 -26.26
N LEU A 391 29.27 -24.14 -27.54
CA LEU A 391 28.38 -23.12 -28.10
C LEU A 391 26.88 -23.43 -27.87
N LEU A 392 26.51 -24.71 -27.77
CA LEU A 392 25.13 -25.14 -27.47
C LEU A 392 24.76 -24.92 -25.99
N LEU A 393 25.72 -25.06 -25.07
CA LEU A 393 25.50 -24.83 -23.63
C LEU A 393 25.26 -23.36 -23.30
N VAL A 394 25.94 -22.44 -24.00
CA VAL A 394 25.76 -20.99 -23.80
C VAL A 394 24.40 -20.51 -24.33
N ASN A 395 23.91 -21.05 -25.46
CA ASN A 395 22.60 -20.69 -26.01
C ASN A 395 21.40 -21.27 -25.23
N LEU A 396 21.55 -22.45 -24.62
CA LEU A 396 20.51 -23.04 -23.75
C LEU A 396 20.44 -22.39 -22.37
N LEU A 397 21.54 -21.83 -21.86
CA LEU A 397 21.57 -21.13 -20.57
C LEU A 397 21.14 -19.66 -20.66
N SER A 398 21.31 -19.01 -21.81
CA SER A 398 20.91 -17.60 -22.00
C SER A 398 19.41 -17.40 -22.26
N THR A 399 18.69 -18.43 -22.72
CA THR A 399 17.25 -18.33 -23.07
C THR A 399 16.31 -18.57 -21.89
N GLY A 400 16.82 -19.00 -20.73
CA GLY A 400 16.03 -19.22 -19.51
C GLY A 400 15.88 -18.01 -18.59
N SER A 401 16.50 -16.86 -18.90
CA SER A 401 16.46 -15.66 -18.05
C SER A 401 15.48 -14.57 -18.55
N VAL A 402 14.64 -14.88 -19.54
CA VAL A 402 13.62 -13.97 -20.08
C VAL A 402 12.25 -14.58 -19.90
N PHE A 403 11.83 -14.79 -18.65
CA PHE A 403 10.43 -14.81 -18.24
C PHE A 403 10.40 -14.43 -16.76
N GLN A 404 10.25 -13.11 -16.55
CA GLN A 404 9.93 -12.47 -15.29
C GLN A 404 8.43 -12.15 -15.30
#